data_AF-A0AA90QVZ7-F1
#
_entry.id   AF-A0AA90QVZ7-F1
#
_cell.length_a   1.000
_cell.length_b   1.000
_cell.length_c   1.000
_cell.angle_alpha   90.00
_cell.angle_beta   90.00
_cell.angle_gamma   90.00
#
_symmetry.space_group_name_H-M   'P 1'
#
loop_
_entity.id
_entity.type
_entity.pdbx_description
1 polymer ?
#
loop_
_entity_poly.entity_id
_entity_poly.type
_entity_poly.pdbx_seq_one_letter_code
_entity_poly.pdbx_strand_id
1 'polypeptide(L)'
;MKTGIRNYSFAITETTNPELRNALYKQMDAAIDLHGEIKDLMIKRGWLHPFDFNEQIPIDLKAAQTAVQIAQLNLFPNDTDRRGMFATPNK
;
A
#
# COMPACT_ATOMS: atom_id res chain seq x y z
N MET A 1 0.70 -4.86 5.42
CA MET A 1 1.02 -4.89 6.87
C MET A 1 0.76 -6.24 7.52
N LYS A 2 -0.48 -6.77 7.48
CA LYS A 2 -0.80 -8.11 8.01
C LYS A 2 0.14 -9.21 7.50
N THR A 3 0.49 -9.18 6.21
CA THR A 3 1.50 -10.08 5.61
C THR A 3 2.87 -9.95 6.26
N GLY A 4 3.29 -8.73 6.63
CA GLY A 4 4.57 -8.50 7.31
C GLY A 4 4.60 -9.16 8.69
N ILE A 5 3.54 -8.98 9.48
CA ILE A 5 3.39 -9.66 10.79
C ILE A 5 3.50 -11.18 10.62
N ARG A 6 2.76 -11.75 9.67
CA ARG A 6 2.79 -13.18 9.35
C ARG A 6 4.20 -13.65 8.96
N ASN A 7 4.89 -12.89 8.11
CA ASN A 7 6.23 -13.23 7.65
C ASN A 7 7.25 -13.18 8.80
N TYR A 8 7.13 -12.21 9.72
CA TYR A 8 7.95 -12.18 10.92
C TYR A 8 7.70 -13.40 11.80
N SER A 9 6.44 -13.82 11.98
CA SER A 9 6.14 -15.03 12.75
C SER A 9 6.82 -16.27 12.16
N PHE A 10 6.80 -16.45 10.83
CA PHE A 10 7.53 -17.53 10.18
C PHE A 10 9.04 -17.41 10.41
N ALA A 11 9.63 -16.25 10.14
CA ALA A 11 11.07 -16.03 10.31
C ALA A 11 11.54 -16.28 11.75
N ILE A 12 10.75 -15.88 12.76
CA ILE A 12 11.04 -16.12 14.17
C ILE A 12 11.12 -17.62 14.48
N THR A 13 10.21 -18.42 13.92
CA THR A 13 10.20 -19.88 14.13
C THR A 13 11.37 -20.60 13.45
N GLU A 14 11.90 -20.05 12.36
CA GLU A 14 13.00 -20.64 11.58
C GLU A 14 14.39 -20.12 12.01
N THR A 15 14.44 -19.01 12.76
CA THR A 15 15.70 -18.37 13.15
C THR A 15 16.38 -19.11 14.30
N THR A 16 17.62 -19.56 14.08
CA THR A 16 18.46 -20.21 15.09
C THR A 16 19.26 -19.22 15.94
N ASN A 17 19.60 -18.05 15.39
CA ASN A 17 20.36 -17.01 16.10
C ASN A 17 19.45 -16.24 17.09
N PRO A 18 19.75 -16.23 18.40
CA PRO A 18 18.89 -15.62 19.41
C PRO A 18 18.81 -14.09 19.31
N GLU A 19 19.89 -13.41 18.93
CA GLU A 19 19.90 -11.95 18.77
C GLU A 19 19.03 -11.54 17.57
N LEU A 20 19.16 -12.26 16.46
CA LEU A 20 18.32 -12.05 15.29
C LEU A 20 16.85 -12.31 15.60
N ARG A 21 16.54 -13.39 16.34
CA ARG A 21 15.17 -13.70 16.77
C ARG A 21 14.58 -12.55 17.59
N ASN A 22 15.34 -11.98 18.52
CA ASN A 22 14.92 -10.83 19.33
C ASN A 22 14.66 -9.59 18.46
N ALA A 23 15.51 -9.34 17.44
CA ALA A 23 15.29 -8.24 16.51
C ALA A 23 14.00 -8.41 15.70
N LEU A 24 13.72 -9.63 15.23
CA LEU A 24 12.49 -9.95 14.49
C LEU A 24 11.24 -9.80 15.37
N TYR A 25 11.29 -10.19 16.65
CA TYR A 25 10.20 -9.94 17.60
C TYR A 25 9.89 -8.44 17.71
N LYS A 26 10.91 -7.61 17.94
CA LYS A 26 10.73 -6.14 18.03
C LYS A 26 10.12 -5.54 16.76
N GLN A 27 10.55 -6.02 15.59
CA GLN A 27 10.00 -5.59 14.31
C GLN A 27 8.55 -6.05 14.12
N MET A 28 8.21 -7.26 14.57
CA MET A 28 6.84 -7.77 14.56
C MET A 28 5.92 -6.96 15.46
N ASP A 29 6.37 -6.65 16.68
CA ASP A 29 5.61 -5.84 17.64
C ASP A 29 5.34 -4.44 17.09
N ALA A 30 6.37 -3.78 16.56
CA ALA A 30 6.20 -2.48 15.89
C ALA A 30 5.24 -2.54 14.69
N ALA A 31 5.23 -3.65 13.95
CA ALA A 31 4.30 -3.85 12.84
C ALA A 31 2.85 -4.08 13.32
N ILE A 32 2.66 -4.69 14.50
CA ILE A 32 1.36 -4.86 15.16
C ILE A 32 0.82 -3.50 15.61
N ASP A 33 1.65 -2.72 16.31
CA ASP A 33 1.29 -1.38 16.80
C ASP A 33 0.87 -0.46 15.64
N LEU A 34 1.71 -0.40 14.60
CA LEU A 34 1.41 0.37 13.39
C LEU A 34 0.11 -0.10 12.73
N HIS A 35 -0.17 -1.41 12.74
CA HIS A 35 -1.41 -1.94 12.18
C HIS A 35 -2.63 -1.46 12.96
N GLY A 36 -2.53 -1.41 14.29
CA GLY A 36 -3.55 -0.85 15.18
C GLY A 36 -3.81 0.62 14.88
N GLU A 37 -2.76 1.45 14.84
CA GLU A 37 -2.85 2.88 14.55
C GLU A 37 -3.52 3.17 13.20
N ILE A 38 -3.12 2.43 12.15
CA ILE A 38 -3.71 2.59 10.82
C ILE A 38 -5.16 2.14 10.81
N LYS A 39 -5.50 1.02 11.46
CA LYS A 39 -6.88 0.54 11.56
C LYS A 39 -7.76 1.57 12.28
N ASP A 40 -7.29 2.17 13.37
CA ASP A 40 -8.04 3.20 14.09
C ASP A 40 -8.18 4.49 13.28
N LEU A 41 -7.14 4.88 12.54
CA LEU A 41 -7.20 5.98 11.57
C LEU A 41 -8.25 5.72 10.49
N MET A 42 -8.26 4.52 9.90
CA MET A 42 -9.21 4.15 8.85
C MET A 42 -10.65 4.19 9.37
N ILE A 43 -10.90 3.72 10.59
CA ILE A 43 -12.22 3.81 11.23
C ILE A 43 -12.61 5.27 11.45
N LYS A 44 -11.71 6.07 12.05
CA LYS A 44 -11.97 7.50 12.32
C LYS A 44 -12.28 8.29 11.05
N ARG A 45 -11.70 7.90 9.92
CA ARG A 45 -11.93 8.52 8.60
C ARG A 45 -13.15 7.96 7.86
N GLY A 46 -13.80 6.92 8.38
CA GLY A 46 -14.89 6.23 7.69
C GLY A 46 -14.44 5.46 6.45
N TRP A 47 -13.17 5.02 6.41
CA TRP A 47 -12.64 4.17 5.35
C TRP A 47 -12.80 2.68 5.66
N LEU A 48 -12.96 2.35 6.94
CA LEU A 48 -13.11 0.98 7.43
C LEU A 48 -14.29 0.91 8.41
N HIS A 49 -15.22 0.00 8.14
CA HIS A 49 -16.40 -0.35 8.94
C HIS A 49 -16.30 -1.83 9.35
N PRO A 50 -15.52 -2.17 10.40
CA PRO A 50 -15.16 -3.56 10.69
C PRO A 50 -16.33 -4.47 11.07
N PHE A 51 -17.41 -3.88 11.60
CA PHE A 51 -18.56 -4.58 12.14
C PHE A 51 -19.83 -4.40 11.29
N ASP A 52 -19.79 -3.55 10.27
CA ASP A 52 -20.90 -3.32 9.35
C ASP A 52 -20.45 -3.50 7.91
N PHE A 53 -20.67 -4.71 7.39
CA PHE A 53 -20.36 -5.05 6.01
C PHE A 53 -21.24 -4.30 5.01
N ASN A 54 -22.48 -3.95 5.37
CA ASN A 54 -23.38 -3.24 4.46
C ASN A 54 -22.87 -1.82 4.22
N GLU A 55 -22.26 -1.20 5.23
CA GLU A 55 -21.58 0.10 5.08
C GLU A 55 -20.23 -0.02 4.34
N GLN A 56 -19.48 -1.11 4.54
CA GLN A 56 -18.16 -1.30 3.89
C GLN A 56 -18.26 -1.50 2.36
N ILE A 57 -19.23 -2.30 1.89
CA ILE A 57 -19.39 -2.65 0.47
C ILE A 57 -19.40 -1.43 -0.48
N PRO A 58 -20.22 -0.39 -0.27
CA PRO A 58 -20.25 0.75 -1.17
C PRO A 58 -18.94 1.56 -1.16
N ILE A 59 -18.23 1.60 -0.03
CA ILE A 59 -16.92 2.26 0.08
C ILE A 59 -15.89 1.51 -0.76
N ASP A 60 -15.83 0.19 -0.63
CA ASP A 60 -14.91 -0.66 -1.39
C ASP A 60 -15.20 -0.60 -2.89
N LEU A 61 -16.49 -0.62 -3.28
CA LEU A 61 -16.89 -0.51 -4.67
C LEU A 61 -16.46 0.85 -5.27
N LYS A 62 -16.67 1.94 -4.53
CA LYS A 62 -16.23 3.27 -4.96
C LYS A 62 -14.71 3.33 -5.10
N ALA A 63 -13.96 2.79 -4.15
CA ALA A 63 -12.50 2.75 -4.22
C ALA A 63 -12.00 1.95 -5.44
N ALA A 64 -12.61 0.80 -5.73
CA ALA A 64 -12.30 -0.01 -6.90
C ALA A 64 -12.61 0.73 -8.21
N GLN A 65 -13.77 1.38 -8.31
CA GLN A 65 -14.13 2.19 -9.47
C GLN A 65 -13.18 3.35 -9.68
N THR A 66 -12.79 4.06 -8.61
CA THR A 66 -11.80 5.14 -8.67
C THR A 66 -10.45 4.62 -9.15
N ALA A 67 -10.00 3.44 -8.70
CA ALA A 67 -8.77 2.84 -9.18
C ALA A 67 -8.81 2.54 -10.69
N VAL A 68 -9.94 2.02 -11.20
CA VAL A 68 -10.15 1.80 -12.65
C VAL A 68 -10.10 3.12 -13.42
N GLN A 69 -10.75 4.17 -12.90
CA GLN A 69 -10.73 5.49 -13.54
C GLN A 69 -9.32 6.07 -13.58
N ILE A 70 -8.55 5.97 -12.49
CA ILE A 70 -7.15 6.43 -12.43
C ILE A 70 -6.31 5.68 -13.46
N ALA A 71 -6.50 4.36 -13.60
CA ALA A 71 -5.78 3.55 -14.58
C ALA A 71 -6.08 3.95 -16.04
N GLN A 72 -7.23 4.58 -16.29
CA GLN A 72 -7.63 5.07 -17.61
C GLN A 72 -7.20 6.51 -17.89
N LEU A 73 -6.59 7.20 -16.92
CA LEU A 73 -6.10 8.56 -17.13
C LEU A 73 -4.90 8.56 -18.08
N ASN A 74 -4.91 9.47 -19.05
CA ASN A 74 -3.75 9.77 -19.89
C ASN A 74 -2.74 10.62 -19.08
N LEU A 75 -2.05 9.98 -18.14
CA LEU A 75 -1.10 10.62 -17.23
C LEU A 75 0.22 11.01 -17.92
N PHE A 76 0.52 10.37 -19.04
CA PHE A 76 1.75 10.58 -19.79
C PHE A 76 1.44 10.79 -21.27
N PRO A 77 2.26 11.57 -21.98
CA PRO A 77 2.17 11.68 -23.43
C PRO A 77 2.27 10.30 -24.08
N ASN A 78 1.40 10.01 -25.05
CA ASN A 78 1.48 8.79 -25.86
C ASN A 78 2.78 8.72 -26.67
N ASP A 79 3.36 9.88 -26.97
CA ASP A 79 4.64 10.02 -27.64
C ASP A 79 5.64 10.74 -26.73
N THR A 80 6.76 10.07 -26.47
CA THR A 80 7.88 10.60 -25.69
C THR A 80 9.05 11.04 -26.57
N ASP A 81 8.87 11.06 -27.90
CA ASP A 81 9.91 11.45 -28.84
C ASP A 81 10.31 12.92 -28.62
N ARG A 82 11.60 13.11 -28.30
CA ARG A 82 12.22 14.42 -28.10
C ARG A 82 12.77 15.01 -29.40
N ARG A 83 12.64 14.30 -30.53
CA ARG A 83 13.16 14.73 -31.83
C ARG A 83 12.52 16.00 -32.38
N GLY A 84 11.27 16.32 -32.01
CA GLY A 84 10.59 17.55 -32.41
C GLY A 84 11.07 18.84 -31.71
N MET A 85 11.86 18.71 -30.63
CA MET A 85 12.39 19.83 -29.83
C MET A 85 13.81 20.25 -30.23
N PHE A 86 14.45 19.53 -31.16
CA PHE A 86 15.68 20.01 -31.78
C PHE A 86 15.30 21.04 -32.84
N ALA A 87 15.44 22.32 -32.49
CA ALA A 87 15.38 23.42 -33.44
C ALA A 87 16.25 23.05 -34.65
N THR A 88 15.62 22.78 -35.80
CA THR A 88 16.34 22.72 -37.06
C THR A 88 16.82 24.15 -37.34
N PRO A 89 18.13 24.40 -37.47
CA PRO A 89 18.61 25.73 -37.80
C PRO A 89 18.00 26.14 -39.14
N ASN A 90 17.27 27.26 -39.15
CA ASN A 90 16.75 27.85 -40.37
C ASN A 90 17.92 28.06 -41.35
N LYS A 91 17.68 27.69 -42.62
CA LYS A 91 18.60 27.93 -43.74
C LYS A 91 18.89 29.42 -43.94
#